data_AF-D2KAF9-F1
#
_entry.id   AF-D2KAF9-F1
#
_cell.length_a   1.000
_cell.length_b   1.000
_cell.length_c   1.000
_cell.angle_alpha   90.00
_cell.angle_beta   90.00
_cell.angle_gamma   90.00
#
_symmetry.space_group_name_H-M   'P 1'
#
loop_
_entity.id
_entity.type
_entity.pdbx_description
1 polymer ?
#
loop_
_entity_poly.entity_id
_entity_poly.type
_entity_poly.pdbx_seq_one_letter_code
_entity_poly.pdbx_strand_id
1 'polypeptide(L)'
;FYGKADIAVAPLTITLVREEVIDFSKPFMSLGISIMIKKPQKSKPGVFSFLDPLAYEIWMCIVFAYIGVSVVLFLVSRFSPYEWHTEEYEDGQIQTNESTNEFGIFNSLWFSLGAFMRQGCDISPRSLSGRIVGGVWWFFTLIIISSYTANLAAFLTVERMVSPIESAEDLAKQTEIAYGTLDSGSTKEFFRRSKIALFDKMWTYMRSAEPSVFVKTTAEGVLRVRKSKGKYAYLLESTMNEYIEQRKPCDTMKVGGNLDSKGYGIATPKGSPLGNAVNLAVLKLNEQGLLDKLKNKWWYE
;
A
#
# COMPACT_ATOMS: atom_id res chain seq x y z
N PHE A 1 -36.83 -5.70 33.75
CA PHE A 1 -36.06 -6.96 33.69
C PHE A 1 -37.04 -8.11 33.45
N TYR A 2 -36.87 -8.93 32.41
CA TYR A 2 -37.88 -9.96 32.05
C TYR A 2 -37.64 -11.33 32.72
N GLY A 3 -36.57 -11.49 33.51
CA GLY A 3 -36.34 -12.67 34.35
C GLY A 3 -36.20 -14.00 33.60
N LYS A 4 -35.83 -13.99 32.31
CA LYS A 4 -35.77 -15.20 31.47
C LYS A 4 -34.43 -15.95 31.54
N ALA A 5 -33.38 -15.33 32.08
CA ALA A 5 -32.04 -15.90 32.16
C ALA A 5 -31.29 -15.33 33.38
N ASP A 6 -30.44 -16.15 34.00
CA ASP A 6 -29.71 -15.82 35.24
C ASP A 6 -28.31 -15.24 34.98
N ILE A 7 -27.69 -15.58 33.85
CA ILE A 7 -26.37 -15.12 33.43
C ILE A 7 -26.25 -15.17 31.91
N ALA A 8 -25.48 -14.27 31.33
CA ALA A 8 -25.18 -14.25 29.90
C ALA A 8 -23.66 -14.23 29.67
N VAL A 9 -23.12 -15.40 29.29
CA VAL A 9 -21.73 -15.58 28.85
C VAL A 9 -21.74 -15.58 27.32
N ALA A 10 -21.44 -14.43 26.73
CA ALA A 10 -21.55 -14.19 25.29
C ALA A 10 -20.57 -13.09 24.85
N PRO A 11 -20.30 -12.92 23.53
CA PRO A 11 -19.59 -11.75 23.00
C PRO A 11 -20.46 -10.49 23.10
N LEU A 12 -20.73 -10.06 24.33
CA LEU A 12 -21.59 -8.92 24.64
C LEU A 12 -20.73 -7.72 25.01
N THR A 13 -20.71 -6.72 24.13
CA THR A 13 -19.99 -5.46 24.37
C THR A 13 -20.59 -4.74 25.57
N ILE A 14 -19.74 -4.32 26.50
CA ILE A 14 -20.12 -3.42 27.60
C ILE A 14 -20.42 -2.04 27.00
N THR A 15 -21.57 -1.47 27.31
CA THR A 15 -21.99 -0.13 26.84
C THR A 15 -22.76 0.58 27.94
N LEU A 16 -22.69 1.92 27.99
CA LEU A 16 -23.39 2.73 28.99
C LEU A 16 -24.89 2.39 29.12
N VAL A 17 -25.60 2.31 27.99
CA VAL A 17 -27.05 2.00 27.98
C VAL A 17 -27.40 0.60 28.48
N ARG A 18 -26.44 -0.33 28.42
CA ARG A 18 -26.63 -1.70 28.94
C ARG A 18 -26.34 -1.74 30.45
N GLU A 19 -25.30 -1.04 30.92
CA GLU A 19 -25.00 -0.93 32.35
C GLU A 19 -26.14 -0.31 33.17
N GLU A 20 -26.98 0.53 32.55
CA GLU A 20 -28.17 1.06 33.24
C GLU A 20 -29.17 -0.04 33.64
N VAL A 21 -29.27 -1.13 32.86
CA VAL A 21 -30.32 -2.17 33.00
C VAL A 21 -29.79 -3.53 33.46
N ILE A 22 -28.50 -3.81 33.30
CA ILE A 22 -27.82 -5.06 33.68
C ILE A 22 -26.42 -4.78 34.22
N ASP A 23 -25.91 -5.65 35.08
CA ASP A 23 -24.55 -5.52 35.63
C ASP A 23 -23.57 -6.38 34.82
N PHE A 24 -22.36 -5.86 34.63
CA PHE A 24 -21.27 -6.56 33.94
C PHE A 24 -20.12 -6.91 34.88
N SER A 25 -19.44 -8.02 34.60
CA SER A 25 -18.11 -8.30 35.15
C SER A 25 -17.07 -7.33 34.59
N LYS A 26 -15.86 -7.34 35.17
CA LYS A 26 -14.68 -6.81 34.49
C LYS A 26 -14.54 -7.47 33.11
N PRO A 27 -14.07 -6.71 32.10
CA PRO A 27 -13.97 -7.23 30.74
C PRO A 27 -12.95 -8.37 30.69
N PHE A 28 -13.32 -9.47 30.03
CA PHE A 28 -12.44 -10.63 29.86
C PHE A 28 -11.69 -10.61 28.52
N MET A 29 -12.07 -9.72 27.59
CA MET A 29 -11.42 -9.57 26.30
C MET A 29 -11.58 -8.14 25.79
N SER A 30 -10.46 -7.46 25.54
CA SER A 30 -10.43 -6.11 24.97
C SER A 30 -10.49 -6.15 23.44
N LEU A 31 -11.22 -5.21 22.86
CA LEU A 31 -11.47 -5.10 21.41
C LEU A 31 -11.82 -3.66 21.03
N GLY A 32 -12.00 -3.41 19.75
CA GLY A 32 -12.57 -2.16 19.27
C GLY A 32 -13.23 -2.31 17.91
N ILE A 33 -13.85 -1.25 17.41
CA ILE A 33 -14.36 -1.22 16.04
C ILE A 33 -13.15 -1.22 15.10
N SER A 34 -13.16 -2.14 14.16
CA SER A 34 -12.16 -2.31 13.11
C SER A 34 -12.82 -2.27 11.74
N ILE A 35 -11.99 -2.06 10.71
CA ILE A 35 -12.41 -2.00 9.32
C ILE A 35 -11.98 -3.30 8.64
N MET A 36 -12.93 -4.02 8.06
CA MET A 36 -12.68 -5.16 7.19
C MET A 36 -12.87 -4.75 5.73
N ILE A 37 -11.85 -4.99 4.92
CA ILE A 37 -11.93 -4.88 3.47
C ILE A 37 -11.61 -6.23 2.83
N LYS A 38 -11.89 -6.34 1.53
CA LYS A 38 -11.40 -7.46 0.75
C LYS A 38 -9.88 -7.31 0.64
N LYS A 39 -9.16 -8.39 0.92
CA LYS A 39 -7.70 -8.42 0.73
C LYS A 39 -7.40 -8.10 -0.74
N PRO A 40 -6.61 -7.04 -1.02
CA PRO A 40 -6.31 -6.67 -2.39
C PRO A 40 -5.57 -7.83 -3.07
N GLN A 41 -5.98 -8.15 -4.29
CA GLN A 41 -5.22 -9.09 -5.10
C GLN A 41 -3.92 -8.43 -5.49
N LYS A 42 -2.85 -9.22 -5.54
CA LYS A 42 -1.57 -8.77 -6.07
C LYS A 42 -1.80 -8.23 -7.48
N SER A 43 -1.54 -6.94 -7.69
CA SER A 43 -1.70 -6.31 -8.99
C SER A 43 -0.68 -6.94 -9.93
N LYS A 44 -1.15 -7.44 -11.09
CA LYS A 44 -0.23 -7.81 -12.15
C LYS A 44 0.52 -6.54 -12.58
N PRO A 45 1.84 -6.60 -12.77
CA PRO A 45 2.60 -5.46 -13.26
C PRO A 45 1.98 -4.92 -14.55
N GLY A 46 1.89 -3.59 -14.67
CA GLY A 46 1.40 -2.94 -15.88
C GLY A 46 2.35 -3.15 -17.06
N VAL A 47 1.91 -2.83 -18.28
CA VAL A 47 2.73 -2.99 -19.50
C VAL A 47 4.05 -2.21 -19.42
N PHE A 48 4.09 -1.11 -18.67
CA PHE A 48 5.26 -0.25 -18.48
C PHE A 48 6.01 -0.49 -17.16
N SER A 49 5.76 -1.60 -16.46
CA SER A 49 6.39 -1.86 -15.15
C SER A 49 7.91 -1.98 -15.19
N PHE A 50 8.49 -2.15 -16.39
CA PHE A 50 9.94 -2.13 -16.58
C PHE A 50 10.55 -0.74 -16.34
N LEU A 51 9.75 0.34 -16.35
CA LEU A 51 10.22 1.70 -16.04
C LEU A 51 10.21 2.00 -14.53
N ASP A 52 9.40 1.28 -13.75
CA ASP A 52 9.22 1.44 -12.29
C ASP A 52 10.50 1.31 -11.44
N PRO A 53 11.56 0.55 -11.82
CA PRO A 53 12.78 0.42 -11.01
C PRO A 53 13.58 1.72 -10.83
N LEU A 54 13.29 2.75 -11.64
CA LEU A 54 13.89 4.08 -11.55
C LEU A 54 12.78 5.14 -11.48
N ALA A 55 12.96 6.12 -10.60
CA ALA A 55 12.01 7.21 -10.44
C ALA A 55 11.93 8.07 -11.72
N TYR A 56 10.78 8.69 -11.95
CA TYR A 56 10.52 9.49 -13.14
C TYR A 56 11.51 10.66 -13.28
N GLU A 57 11.91 11.26 -12.15
CA GLU A 57 12.90 12.33 -12.09
C GLU A 57 14.27 11.87 -12.63
N ILE A 58 14.67 10.62 -12.35
CA ILE A 58 15.93 10.05 -12.84
C ILE A 58 15.85 9.84 -14.35
N TRP A 59 14.71 9.35 -14.86
CA TRP A 59 14.48 9.22 -16.30
C TRP A 59 14.62 10.55 -17.03
N MET A 60 14.03 11.63 -16.48
CA MET A 60 14.18 12.98 -17.03
C MET A 60 15.64 13.45 -17.00
N CYS A 61 16.35 13.22 -15.90
CA CYS A 61 17.78 13.54 -15.78
C CYS A 61 18.63 12.77 -16.80
N ILE A 62 18.33 11.50 -17.07
CA ILE A 62 19.03 10.70 -18.09
C ILE A 62 18.84 11.32 -19.48
N VAL A 63 17.62 11.72 -19.83
CA VAL A 63 17.33 12.36 -21.13
C VAL A 63 18.07 13.69 -21.28
N PHE A 64 18.06 14.54 -20.24
CA PHE A 64 18.79 15.81 -20.27
C PHE A 64 20.31 15.60 -20.32
N ALA A 65 20.85 14.66 -19.55
CA ALA A 65 22.27 14.32 -19.57
C ALA A 65 22.69 13.75 -20.93
N TYR A 66 21.86 12.90 -21.55
CA TYR A 66 22.07 12.37 -22.89
C TYR A 66 22.21 13.50 -23.92
N ILE A 67 21.21 14.38 -24.02
CA ILE A 67 21.25 15.52 -24.94
C ILE A 67 22.46 16.43 -24.65
N GLY A 68 22.71 16.73 -23.38
CA GLY A 68 23.84 17.54 -22.94
C GLY A 68 25.18 16.95 -23.38
N VAL A 69 25.40 15.65 -23.19
CA VAL A 69 26.62 14.96 -23.60
C VAL A 69 26.75 14.92 -25.13
N SER A 70 25.68 14.68 -25.87
CA SER A 70 25.73 14.73 -27.34
C SER A 70 26.11 16.11 -27.87
N VAL A 71 25.59 17.18 -27.26
CA VAL A 71 25.93 18.56 -27.62
C VAL A 71 27.39 18.88 -27.25
N VAL A 72 27.84 18.49 -26.04
CA VAL A 72 29.24 18.69 -25.63
C VAL A 72 30.19 17.94 -26.56
N LEU A 73 29.89 16.69 -26.91
CA LEU A 73 30.67 15.91 -27.87
C LEU A 73 30.69 16.60 -29.24
N PHE A 74 29.54 17.02 -29.76
CA PHE A 74 29.47 17.76 -31.02
C PHE A 74 30.31 19.04 -31.01
N LEU A 75 30.29 19.82 -29.93
CA LEU A 75 31.10 21.03 -29.80
C LEU A 75 32.59 20.72 -29.72
N VAL A 76 33.00 19.76 -28.88
CA VAL A 76 34.41 19.34 -28.76
C VAL A 76 34.90 18.83 -30.10
N SER A 77 34.07 18.05 -30.79
CA SER A 77 34.34 17.56 -32.13
C SER A 77 34.35 18.65 -33.18
N ARG A 78 33.68 19.80 -33.00
CA ARG A 78 33.66 20.95 -33.94
C ARG A 78 34.69 22.05 -33.64
N PHE A 79 35.33 22.02 -32.47
CA PHE A 79 36.44 22.92 -32.12
C PHE A 79 37.84 22.29 -32.05
N SER A 80 38.00 20.96 -31.93
CA SER A 80 39.30 20.32 -31.69
C SER A 80 40.01 19.87 -32.98
N PRO A 81 40.96 20.64 -33.57
CA PRO A 81 41.47 20.41 -34.94
C PRO A 81 42.02 18.99 -35.21
N TYR A 82 42.36 18.25 -34.15
CA TYR A 82 42.80 16.85 -34.15
C TYR A 82 41.71 15.83 -34.53
N GLU A 83 40.44 16.22 -34.62
CA GLU A 83 39.34 15.34 -35.07
C GLU A 83 39.03 15.45 -36.57
N TRP A 84 39.65 16.39 -37.28
CA TRP A 84 39.47 16.61 -38.71
C TRP A 84 40.49 15.75 -39.44
N HIS A 85 40.00 14.93 -40.36
CA HIS A 85 40.86 14.14 -41.22
C HIS A 85 40.98 14.80 -42.59
N THR A 86 42.18 14.86 -43.14
CA THR A 86 42.37 15.04 -44.58
C THR A 86 42.44 13.65 -45.18
N GLU A 87 41.43 13.25 -45.96
CA GLU A 87 41.48 11.99 -46.70
C GLU A 87 42.54 12.11 -47.80
N GLU A 88 43.70 11.48 -47.63
CA GLU A 88 44.62 11.21 -48.73
C GLU A 88 44.09 9.99 -49.48
N TYR A 89 43.37 10.22 -50.58
CA TYR A 89 43.08 9.16 -51.55
C TYR A 89 44.39 8.74 -52.24
N GLU A 90 44.77 7.47 -52.11
CA GLU A 90 45.78 6.82 -52.98
C GLU A 90 45.21 6.65 -54.40
N ASP A 91 45.02 7.74 -55.16
CA ASP A 91 45.22 7.77 -56.61
C ASP A 91 45.13 9.21 -57.16
N GLY A 92 46.28 9.83 -57.43
CA GLY A 92 46.55 10.72 -58.57
C GLY A 92 45.62 11.88 -58.98
N GLN A 93 44.55 12.27 -58.28
CA GLN A 93 43.65 13.35 -58.72
C GLN A 93 43.37 14.42 -57.66
N ILE A 94 43.78 15.65 -58.00
CA ILE A 94 43.33 16.98 -57.54
C ILE A 94 42.89 17.10 -56.06
N GLN A 95 43.75 17.72 -55.26
CA GLN A 95 43.50 18.12 -53.87
C GLN A 95 42.27 19.03 -53.73
N THR A 96 41.17 18.48 -53.23
CA THR A 96 40.21 19.25 -52.42
C THR A 96 40.55 19.00 -50.96
N ASN A 97 40.98 20.05 -50.24
CA ASN A 97 41.16 20.04 -48.77
C ASN A 97 39.78 19.95 -48.08
N GLU A 98 39.02 18.87 -48.31
CA GLU A 98 37.83 18.59 -47.53
C GLU A 98 38.26 17.84 -46.27
N SER A 99 38.38 18.61 -45.19
CA SER A 99 38.61 18.03 -43.88
C SER A 99 37.30 17.41 -43.38
N THR A 100 37.18 16.09 -43.46
CA THR A 100 35.97 15.38 -43.06
C THR A 100 35.97 15.19 -41.55
N ASN A 101 34.83 15.49 -40.94
CA ASN A 101 34.59 15.26 -39.52
C ASN A 101 33.42 14.29 -39.40
N GLU A 102 33.72 13.07 -38.95
CA GLU A 102 32.73 12.01 -38.80
C GLU A 102 31.74 12.29 -37.66
N PHE A 103 32.04 13.20 -36.73
CA PHE A 103 31.15 13.59 -35.63
C PHE A 103 30.24 14.77 -36.02
N GLY A 104 29.28 14.52 -36.92
CA GLY A 104 28.11 15.38 -37.09
C GLY A 104 27.13 15.27 -35.91
N ILE A 105 26.14 16.16 -35.82
CA ILE A 105 25.18 16.21 -34.68
C ILE A 105 24.44 14.89 -34.46
N PHE A 106 24.08 14.21 -35.56
CA PHE A 106 23.44 12.90 -35.54
C PHE A 106 24.39 11.78 -35.14
N ASN A 107 25.66 11.86 -35.55
CA ASN A 107 26.67 10.87 -35.19
C ASN A 107 27.11 11.00 -33.73
N SER A 108 27.15 12.22 -33.17
CA SER A 108 27.35 12.44 -31.73
C SER A 108 26.18 11.92 -30.89
N LEU A 109 24.93 12.13 -31.35
CA LEU A 109 23.74 11.54 -30.73
C LEU A 109 23.80 10.00 -30.78
N TRP A 110 24.07 9.44 -31.95
CA TRP A 110 24.20 8.00 -32.16
C TRP A 110 25.30 7.38 -31.30
N PHE A 111 26.47 8.01 -31.22
CA PHE A 111 27.56 7.60 -30.34
C PHE A 111 27.15 7.56 -28.87
N SER A 112 26.51 8.64 -28.39
CA SER A 112 26.05 8.70 -27.00
C SER A 112 24.97 7.65 -26.69
N LEU A 113 24.11 7.32 -27.66
CA LEU A 113 23.08 6.28 -27.53
C LEU A 113 23.70 4.88 -27.54
N GLY A 114 24.62 4.60 -28.46
CA GLY A 114 25.33 3.32 -28.54
C GLY A 114 26.19 3.04 -27.31
N ALA A 115 26.81 4.08 -26.73
CA ALA A 115 27.51 4.01 -25.45
C ALA A 115 26.55 3.75 -24.26
N PHE A 116 25.33 4.30 -24.31
CA PHE A 116 24.29 4.04 -23.30
C PHE A 116 23.76 2.61 -23.39
N MET A 117 23.51 2.08 -24.59
CA MET A 117 23.00 0.71 -24.77
C MET A 117 24.07 -0.39 -24.62
N ARG A 118 25.31 -0.03 -24.28
CA ARG A 118 26.49 -0.95 -24.22
C ARG A 118 26.77 -1.70 -25.53
N GLN A 119 26.28 -1.21 -26.66
CA GLN A 119 26.43 -1.86 -27.96
C GLN A 119 27.73 -1.46 -28.68
N GLY A 120 28.37 -0.37 -28.23
CA GLY A 120 29.51 0.22 -28.94
C GLY A 120 29.07 0.97 -30.19
N CYS A 121 30.00 1.70 -30.80
CA CYS A 121 29.81 2.34 -32.10
C CYS A 121 31.09 2.17 -32.93
N ASP A 122 30.94 2.13 -34.24
CA ASP A 122 32.06 2.05 -35.18
C ASP A 122 32.91 3.33 -35.17
N ILE A 123 32.31 4.44 -34.73
CA ILE A 123 32.93 5.77 -34.66
C ILE A 123 33.39 6.03 -33.21
N SER A 124 34.63 6.45 -33.01
CA SER A 124 35.18 6.75 -31.68
C SER A 124 35.92 8.10 -31.65
N PRO A 125 35.78 8.90 -30.57
CA PRO A 125 36.45 10.19 -30.48
C PRO A 125 37.97 10.01 -30.44
N ARG A 126 38.67 10.73 -31.33
CA ARG A 126 40.13 10.66 -31.45
C ARG A 126 40.83 11.65 -30.52
N SER A 127 40.24 12.84 -30.29
CA SER A 127 40.85 13.85 -29.43
C SER A 127 40.85 13.43 -27.95
N LEU A 128 41.85 13.88 -27.21
CA LEU A 128 41.94 13.62 -25.77
C LEU A 128 40.71 14.16 -25.02
N SER A 129 40.25 15.35 -25.40
CA SER A 129 39.06 16.00 -24.82
C SER A 129 37.78 15.20 -25.11
N GLY A 130 37.57 14.72 -26.33
CA GLY A 130 36.42 13.89 -26.69
C GLY A 130 36.43 12.54 -25.98
N ARG A 131 37.61 11.95 -25.80
CA ARG A 131 37.80 10.70 -25.03
C ARG A 131 37.49 10.86 -23.55
N ILE A 132 37.84 11.99 -22.94
CA ILE A 132 37.50 12.27 -21.53
C ILE A 132 35.98 12.39 -21.37
N VAL A 133 35.30 13.12 -22.25
CA VAL A 133 33.83 13.24 -22.24
C VAL A 133 33.17 11.88 -22.43
N GLY A 134 33.61 11.11 -23.42
CA GLY A 134 33.13 9.74 -23.65
C GLY A 134 33.40 8.79 -22.48
N GLY A 135 34.55 8.90 -21.82
CA GLY A 135 34.92 8.08 -20.66
C GLY A 135 34.06 8.38 -19.42
N VAL A 136 33.79 9.66 -19.15
CA VAL A 136 32.88 10.07 -18.07
C VAL A 136 31.45 9.62 -18.37
N TRP A 137 30.98 9.77 -19.61
CA TRP A 137 29.68 9.27 -20.03
C TRP A 137 29.59 7.74 -19.86
N TRP A 138 30.62 7.01 -20.29
CA TRP A 138 30.66 5.56 -20.14
C TRP A 138 30.62 5.10 -18.68
N PHE A 139 31.35 5.78 -17.78
CA PHE A 139 31.28 5.50 -16.35
C PHE A 139 29.90 5.78 -15.77
N PHE A 140 29.27 6.90 -16.19
CA PHE A 140 27.91 7.25 -15.80
C PHE A 140 26.89 6.19 -16.25
N THR A 141 26.92 5.78 -17.53
CA THR A 141 25.98 4.76 -18.04
C THR A 141 26.20 3.40 -17.40
N LEU A 142 27.45 3.03 -17.09
CA LEU A 142 27.78 1.81 -16.37
C LEU A 142 27.10 1.77 -15.01
N ILE A 143 27.18 2.85 -14.22
CA ILE A 143 26.55 2.96 -12.90
C ILE A 143 25.02 2.87 -13.03
N ILE A 144 24.43 3.65 -13.95
CA ILE A 144 22.98 3.69 -14.12
C ILE A 144 22.40 2.32 -14.49
N ILE A 145 23.00 1.64 -15.47
CA ILE A 145 22.53 0.31 -15.90
C ILE A 145 22.70 -0.71 -14.77
N SER A 146 23.84 -0.67 -14.07
CA SER A 146 24.08 -1.57 -12.94
C SER A 146 23.03 -1.36 -11.83
N SER A 147 22.73 -0.10 -11.48
CA SER A 147 21.68 0.22 -10.50
C SER A 147 20.29 -0.18 -10.98
N TYR A 148 19.96 0.05 -12.26
CA TYR A 148 18.70 -0.38 -12.86
C TYR A 148 18.54 -1.89 -12.77
N THR A 149 19.56 -2.67 -13.16
CA THR A 149 19.51 -4.14 -13.09
C THR A 149 19.35 -4.65 -11.66
N ALA A 150 20.01 -4.04 -10.68
CA ALA A 150 19.86 -4.37 -9.26
C ALA A 150 18.45 -4.07 -8.74
N ASN A 151 17.91 -2.87 -9.04
CA ASN A 151 16.57 -2.47 -8.62
C ASN A 151 15.49 -3.29 -9.32
N LEU A 152 15.66 -3.61 -10.60
CA LEU A 152 14.74 -4.46 -11.35
C LEU A 152 14.68 -5.87 -10.74
N ALA A 153 15.83 -6.46 -10.37
CA ALA A 153 15.87 -7.74 -9.68
C ALA A 153 15.14 -7.69 -8.32
N ALA A 154 15.33 -6.61 -7.54
CA ALA A 154 14.59 -6.41 -6.29
C ALA A 154 13.08 -6.24 -6.54
N PHE A 155 12.69 -5.49 -7.58
CA PHE A 155 11.29 -5.24 -7.91
C PHE A 155 10.56 -6.52 -8.35
N LEU A 156 11.23 -7.37 -9.14
CA LEU A 156 10.68 -8.66 -9.58
C LEU A 156 10.51 -9.67 -8.43
N THR A 157 11.20 -9.48 -7.31
CA THR A 157 11.06 -10.37 -6.13
C THR A 157 10.01 -9.88 -5.13
N VAL A 158 9.70 -8.58 -5.11
CA VAL A 158 8.80 -7.97 -4.12
C VAL A 158 7.49 -7.53 -4.77
N GLU A 159 6.48 -8.39 -4.70
CA GLU A 159 5.10 -8.02 -5.03
C GLU A 159 4.43 -7.35 -3.82
N ARG A 160 4.36 -6.01 -3.82
CA ARG A 160 3.67 -5.27 -2.75
C ARG A 160 2.16 -5.32 -2.94
N MET A 161 1.43 -5.62 -1.87
CA MET A 161 -0.01 -5.41 -1.80
C MET A 161 -0.26 -3.94 -1.46
N VAL A 162 -0.84 -3.17 -2.38
CA VAL A 162 -1.26 -1.79 -2.10
C VAL A 162 -2.70 -1.81 -1.62
N SER A 163 -2.94 -1.34 -0.38
CA SER A 163 -4.29 -1.12 0.13
C SER A 163 -4.77 0.26 -0.32
N PRO A 164 -5.98 0.40 -0.89
CA PRO A 164 -6.53 1.71 -1.24
C PRO A 164 -6.96 2.54 -0.01
N ILE A 165 -7.10 1.90 1.16
CA ILE A 165 -7.57 2.50 2.40
C ILE A 165 -6.66 2.01 3.53
N GLU A 166 -6.17 2.94 4.36
CA GLU A 166 -5.41 2.62 5.57
C GLU A 166 -6.15 3.05 6.84
N SER A 167 -7.06 4.02 6.75
CA SER A 167 -7.75 4.62 7.90
C SER A 167 -9.25 4.83 7.70
N ALA A 168 -9.98 5.09 8.79
CA ALA A 168 -11.37 5.55 8.71
C ALA A 168 -11.52 6.95 8.08
N GLU A 169 -10.46 7.76 8.14
CA GLU A 169 -10.42 9.09 7.55
C GLU A 169 -10.46 9.00 6.03
N ASP A 170 -9.71 8.05 5.45
CA ASP A 170 -9.71 7.80 4.02
C ASP A 170 -11.12 7.40 3.57
N LEU A 171 -11.77 6.48 4.29
CA LEU A 171 -13.15 6.09 4.04
C LEU A 171 -14.13 7.27 4.04
N ALA A 172 -13.96 8.22 4.96
CA ALA A 172 -14.82 9.39 5.09
C ALA A 172 -14.52 10.51 4.07
N LYS A 173 -13.32 10.53 3.47
CA LYS A 173 -12.93 11.49 2.43
C LYS A 173 -13.46 11.11 1.06
N GLN A 174 -13.53 9.81 0.78
CA GLN A 174 -13.95 9.26 -0.51
C GLN A 174 -15.41 8.75 -0.50
N THR A 175 -15.96 8.50 -1.68
CA THR A 175 -17.35 7.98 -1.86
C THR A 175 -17.44 6.75 -2.76
N GLU A 176 -16.30 6.24 -3.26
CA GLU A 176 -16.23 5.12 -4.20
C GLU A 176 -16.42 3.76 -3.50
N ILE A 177 -15.92 3.63 -2.28
CA ILE A 177 -15.98 2.47 -1.42
C ILE A 177 -17.04 2.74 -0.37
N ALA A 178 -18.18 2.06 -0.50
CA ALA A 178 -19.24 2.16 0.48
C ALA A 178 -18.82 1.48 1.80
N TYR A 179 -19.37 1.93 2.92
CA TYR A 179 -19.11 1.30 4.21
C TYR A 179 -20.35 1.26 5.08
N GLY A 180 -20.45 0.22 5.92
CA GLY A 180 -21.61 0.00 6.78
C GLY A 180 -21.34 -0.90 7.96
N THR A 181 -22.32 -0.99 8.85
CA THR A 181 -22.29 -1.78 10.09
C THR A 181 -23.42 -2.80 10.13
N LEU A 182 -23.44 -3.64 11.16
CA LEU A 182 -24.62 -4.44 11.53
C LEU A 182 -25.79 -3.51 11.91
N ASP A 183 -26.99 -3.82 11.43
CA ASP A 183 -28.19 -2.97 11.57
C ASP A 183 -28.69 -2.83 13.03
N SER A 184 -28.48 -3.86 13.85
CA SER A 184 -28.86 -3.93 15.26
C SER A 184 -27.65 -4.01 16.21
N GLY A 185 -26.48 -3.53 15.74
CA GLY A 185 -25.22 -3.59 16.49
C GLY A 185 -24.93 -2.37 17.38
N SER A 186 -24.13 -2.57 18.43
CA SER A 186 -23.58 -1.48 19.27
C SER A 186 -22.73 -0.49 18.46
N THR A 187 -22.08 -0.95 17.39
CA THR A 187 -21.31 -0.11 16.46
C THR A 187 -22.19 0.90 15.73
N LYS A 188 -23.41 0.53 15.32
CA LYS A 188 -24.34 1.47 14.68
C LYS A 188 -24.74 2.60 15.63
N GLU A 189 -25.07 2.23 16.86
CA GLU A 189 -25.45 3.20 17.90
C GLU A 189 -24.25 4.09 18.31
N PHE A 190 -23.03 3.54 18.30
CA PHE A 190 -21.80 4.31 18.51
C PHE A 190 -21.68 5.46 17.51
N PHE A 191 -21.80 5.18 16.20
CA PHE A 191 -21.74 6.22 15.17
C PHE A 191 -22.89 7.22 15.30
N ARG A 192 -24.10 6.75 15.63
CA ARG A 192 -25.28 7.62 15.84
C ARG A 192 -25.10 8.62 16.99
N ARG A 193 -24.40 8.24 18.06
CA ARG A 193 -24.19 9.08 19.26
C ARG A 193 -22.84 9.80 19.27
N SER A 194 -21.97 9.49 18.32
CA SER A 194 -20.61 10.03 18.31
C SER A 194 -20.64 11.54 18.12
N LYS A 195 -19.82 12.25 18.91
CA LYS A 195 -19.63 13.71 18.81
C LYS A 195 -18.37 14.10 18.03
N ILE A 196 -17.62 13.11 17.55
CA ILE A 196 -16.39 13.32 16.78
C ILE A 196 -16.79 13.62 15.34
N ALA A 197 -16.36 14.76 14.80
CA ALA A 197 -16.76 15.26 13.48
C ALA A 197 -16.55 14.22 12.35
N LEU A 198 -15.44 13.46 12.40
CA LEU A 198 -15.18 12.37 11.46
C LEU A 198 -16.28 11.30 11.50
N PHE A 199 -16.65 10.83 12.68
CA PHE A 199 -17.63 9.76 12.87
C PHE A 199 -19.05 10.24 12.61
N ASP A 200 -19.35 11.51 12.88
CA ASP A 200 -20.63 12.13 12.53
C ASP A 200 -20.80 12.26 11.00
N LYS A 201 -19.72 12.61 10.27
CA LYS A 201 -19.71 12.59 8.80
C LYS A 201 -19.95 11.17 8.27
N MET A 202 -19.27 10.16 8.83
CA MET A 202 -19.50 8.76 8.48
C MET A 202 -20.92 8.30 8.77
N TRP A 203 -21.50 8.70 9.90
CA TRP A 203 -22.88 8.42 10.25
C TRP A 203 -23.87 9.05 9.27
N THR A 204 -23.64 10.31 8.90
CA THR A 204 -24.47 11.03 7.93
C THR A 204 -24.48 10.33 6.58
N TYR A 205 -23.31 9.87 6.11
CA TYR A 205 -23.21 9.01 4.93
C TYR A 205 -23.99 7.71 5.11
N MET A 206 -23.74 6.95 6.18
CA MET A 206 -24.41 5.66 6.41
C MET A 206 -25.94 5.78 6.51
N ARG A 207 -26.45 6.89 7.05
CA ARG A 207 -27.88 7.19 7.15
C ARG A 207 -28.51 7.55 5.82
N SER A 208 -27.77 8.21 4.92
CA SER A 208 -28.25 8.69 3.62
C SER A 208 -27.92 7.77 2.45
N ALA A 209 -27.15 6.69 2.70
CA ALA A 209 -26.71 5.80 1.65
C ALA A 209 -27.87 4.96 1.07
N GLU A 210 -28.05 5.06 -0.25
CA GLU A 210 -28.97 4.26 -1.05
C GLU A 210 -28.18 3.49 -2.12
N PRO A 211 -28.25 2.14 -2.17
CA PRO A 211 -29.01 1.24 -1.30
C PRO A 211 -28.39 1.10 0.11
N SER A 212 -29.18 0.61 1.06
CA SER A 212 -28.76 0.47 2.46
C SER A 212 -27.38 -0.19 2.60
N VAL A 213 -26.49 0.47 3.33
CA VAL A 213 -25.16 -0.06 3.70
C VAL A 213 -25.22 -0.97 4.92
N PHE A 214 -26.31 -0.97 5.67
CA PHE A 214 -26.47 -1.84 6.83
C PHE A 214 -26.79 -3.28 6.41
N VAL A 215 -26.31 -4.24 7.21
CA VAL A 215 -26.56 -5.67 7.02
C VAL A 215 -27.25 -6.26 8.24
N LYS A 216 -28.03 -7.33 8.07
CA LYS A 216 -28.81 -7.93 9.15
C LYS A 216 -27.98 -8.92 9.98
N THR A 217 -27.00 -9.57 9.35
CA THR A 217 -26.14 -10.56 10.01
C THR A 217 -24.67 -10.31 9.72
N THR A 218 -23.79 -10.75 10.62
CA THR A 218 -22.34 -10.62 10.44
C THR A 218 -21.86 -11.38 9.20
N ALA A 219 -22.42 -12.56 8.94
CA ALA A 219 -22.07 -13.37 7.77
C ALA A 219 -22.44 -12.67 6.45
N GLU A 220 -23.57 -11.98 6.40
CA GLU A 220 -23.98 -11.17 5.25
C GLU A 220 -23.00 -10.01 5.00
N GLY A 221 -22.56 -9.32 6.06
CA GLY A 221 -21.53 -8.27 5.97
C GLY A 221 -20.22 -8.78 5.38
N VAL A 222 -19.71 -9.91 5.88
CA VAL A 222 -18.49 -10.56 5.36
C VAL A 222 -18.67 -10.95 3.89
N LEU A 223 -19.79 -11.60 3.55
CA LEU A 223 -20.08 -12.02 2.18
C LEU A 223 -20.18 -10.83 1.22
N ARG A 224 -20.78 -9.72 1.67
CA ARG A 224 -20.87 -8.47 0.90
C ARG A 224 -19.48 -7.93 0.58
N VAL A 225 -18.59 -7.82 1.57
CA VAL A 225 -17.17 -7.41 1.35
C VAL A 225 -16.49 -8.31 0.31
N ARG A 226 -16.65 -9.63 0.44
CA ARG A 226 -16.03 -10.60 -0.48
C ARG A 226 -16.51 -10.44 -1.93
N LYS A 227 -17.80 -10.15 -2.12
CA LYS A 227 -18.45 -10.02 -3.43
C LYS A 227 -18.26 -8.64 -4.07
N SER A 228 -18.08 -7.58 -3.27
CA SER A 228 -18.01 -6.20 -3.75
C SER A 228 -16.68 -5.81 -4.41
N LYS A 229 -15.72 -6.73 -4.60
CA LYS A 229 -14.44 -6.49 -5.29
C LYS A 229 -13.70 -5.22 -4.80
N GLY A 230 -13.73 -4.96 -3.49
CA GLY A 230 -13.08 -3.78 -2.89
C GLY A 230 -13.90 -2.49 -2.89
N LYS A 231 -15.17 -2.52 -3.33
CA LYS A 231 -16.10 -1.37 -3.30
C LYS A 231 -16.99 -1.30 -2.07
N TYR A 232 -16.79 -2.19 -1.10
CA TYR A 232 -17.50 -2.18 0.18
C TYR A 232 -16.56 -2.55 1.33
N ALA A 233 -16.57 -1.75 2.39
CA ALA A 233 -15.89 -2.00 3.66
C ALA A 233 -16.91 -2.29 4.76
N TYR A 234 -16.59 -3.20 5.66
CA TYR A 234 -17.47 -3.59 6.75
C TYR A 234 -16.85 -3.24 8.10
N LEU A 235 -17.62 -2.52 8.92
CA LEU A 235 -17.20 -2.10 10.25
C LEU A 235 -17.73 -3.10 11.29
N LEU A 236 -16.81 -3.78 11.95
CA LEU A 236 -17.09 -4.82 12.95
C LEU A 236 -16.03 -4.86 14.05
N GLU A 237 -16.30 -5.59 15.10
CA GLU A 237 -15.38 -5.75 16.23
C GLU A 237 -14.08 -6.47 15.80
N SER A 238 -12.94 -5.99 16.32
CA SER A 238 -11.59 -6.45 15.92
C SER A 238 -11.36 -7.93 16.11
N THR A 239 -11.93 -8.52 17.16
CA THR A 239 -11.87 -9.95 17.48
C THR A 239 -12.48 -10.80 16.36
N MET A 240 -13.61 -10.38 15.82
CA MET A 240 -14.28 -11.05 14.71
C MET A 240 -13.55 -10.82 13.38
N ASN A 241 -12.97 -9.62 13.19
CA ASN A 241 -12.19 -9.31 12.00
C ASN A 241 -10.93 -10.20 11.91
N GLU A 242 -10.16 -10.26 12.99
CA GLU A 242 -8.97 -11.12 13.13
C GLU A 242 -9.33 -12.60 12.95
N TYR A 243 -10.47 -13.05 13.50
CA TYR A 243 -10.95 -14.41 13.32
C TYR A 243 -11.26 -14.74 11.86
N ILE A 244 -11.98 -13.85 11.15
CA ILE A 244 -12.40 -14.10 9.76
C ILE A 244 -11.23 -14.00 8.79
N GLU A 245 -10.24 -13.13 9.05
CA GLU A 245 -9.01 -13.01 8.27
C GLU A 245 -8.22 -14.33 8.20
N GLN A 246 -8.23 -15.11 9.29
CA GLN A 246 -7.54 -16.40 9.37
C GLN A 246 -8.31 -17.56 8.72
N ARG A 247 -9.57 -17.33 8.31
CA ARG A 247 -10.41 -18.38 7.71
C ARG A 247 -10.24 -18.39 6.19
N LYS A 248 -10.22 -19.60 5.61
CA LYS A 248 -10.24 -19.79 4.15
C LYS A 248 -11.45 -19.04 3.54
N PRO A 249 -11.29 -18.36 2.40
CA PRO A 249 -10.13 -18.33 1.51
C PRO A 249 -9.09 -17.23 1.82
N CYS A 250 -9.04 -16.68 3.05
CA CYS A 250 -8.11 -15.62 3.47
C CYS A 250 -8.18 -14.36 2.59
N ASP A 251 -9.40 -14.00 2.19
CA ASP A 251 -9.70 -12.93 1.23
C ASP A 251 -10.23 -11.64 1.88
N THR A 252 -10.16 -11.56 3.20
CA THR A 252 -10.44 -10.37 4.00
C THR A 252 -9.16 -9.88 4.67
N MET A 253 -9.12 -8.60 5.02
CA MET A 253 -7.97 -7.97 5.66
C MET A 253 -8.46 -6.86 6.60
N LYS A 254 -7.88 -6.80 7.81
CA LYS A 254 -8.04 -5.66 8.71
C LYS A 254 -7.17 -4.50 8.25
N VAL A 255 -7.74 -3.29 8.22
CA VAL A 255 -6.99 -2.05 7.92
C VAL A 255 -7.10 -1.06 9.07
N GLY A 256 -5.99 -0.35 9.32
CA GLY A 256 -5.88 0.64 10.38
C GLY A 256 -5.91 0.08 11.79
N GLY A 257 -5.85 1.00 12.76
CA GLY A 257 -6.06 0.71 14.18
C GLY A 257 -7.55 0.56 14.53
N ASN A 258 -7.81 0.17 15.78
CA ASN A 258 -9.18 0.20 16.30
C ASN A 258 -9.64 1.64 16.52
N LEU A 259 -10.91 1.93 16.21
CA LEU A 259 -11.49 3.28 16.32
C LEU A 259 -11.88 3.66 17.75
N ASP A 260 -12.03 2.67 18.61
CA ASP A 260 -12.36 2.81 20.02
C ASP A 260 -11.74 1.69 20.85
N SER A 261 -11.89 1.79 22.17
CA SER A 261 -11.50 0.77 23.14
C SER A 261 -12.75 0.27 23.87
N LYS A 262 -13.06 -1.00 23.67
CA LYS A 262 -14.22 -1.72 24.19
C LYS A 262 -13.78 -3.04 24.82
N GLY A 263 -14.71 -3.69 25.51
CA GLY A 263 -14.49 -5.05 25.99
C GLY A 263 -15.76 -5.88 26.05
N TYR A 264 -15.61 -7.18 25.93
CA TYR A 264 -16.66 -8.13 26.29
C TYR A 264 -16.65 -8.38 27.79
N GLY A 265 -17.84 -8.36 28.39
CA GLY A 265 -18.06 -8.69 29.78
C GLY A 265 -19.14 -9.75 29.93
N ILE A 266 -19.11 -10.47 31.04
CA ILE A 266 -20.18 -11.38 31.41
C ILE A 266 -21.30 -10.56 32.03
N ALA A 267 -22.53 -10.71 31.52
CA ALA A 267 -23.68 -9.97 32.00
C ALA A 267 -24.49 -10.76 33.01
N THR A 268 -24.97 -10.08 34.05
CA THR A 268 -25.85 -10.62 35.09
C THR A 268 -27.04 -9.69 35.32
N PRO A 269 -28.17 -10.21 35.83
CA PRO A 269 -29.25 -9.39 36.35
C PRO A 269 -28.74 -8.35 37.33
N LYS A 270 -29.31 -7.14 37.28
CA LYS A 270 -28.92 -6.06 38.17
C LYS A 270 -29.14 -6.47 39.64
N GLY A 271 -28.10 -6.35 40.46
CA GLY A 271 -28.12 -6.78 41.87
C GLY A 271 -28.10 -8.30 42.09
N SER A 272 -27.74 -9.09 41.08
CA SER A 272 -27.61 -10.54 41.22
C SER A 272 -26.49 -10.92 42.20
N PRO A 273 -26.70 -11.92 43.10
CA PRO A 273 -25.65 -12.41 44.00
C PRO A 273 -24.47 -13.05 43.23
N LEU A 274 -24.66 -13.41 41.96
CA LEU A 274 -23.62 -14.00 41.12
C LEU A 274 -22.56 -12.98 40.68
N GLY A 275 -22.87 -11.68 40.68
CA GLY A 275 -22.00 -10.64 40.12
C GLY A 275 -20.59 -10.65 40.71
N ASN A 276 -20.48 -10.64 42.04
CA ASN A 276 -19.18 -10.61 42.72
C ASN A 276 -18.36 -11.89 42.48
N ALA A 277 -19.00 -13.05 42.55
CA ALA A 277 -18.33 -14.34 42.35
C ALA A 277 -17.79 -14.48 40.91
N VAL A 278 -18.60 -14.11 39.92
CA VAL A 278 -18.21 -14.11 38.50
C VAL A 278 -17.07 -13.12 38.26
N ASN A 279 -17.15 -11.93 38.84
CA ASN A 279 -16.14 -10.90 38.66
C ASN A 279 -14.76 -11.34 39.20
N LEU A 280 -14.72 -11.91 40.41
CA LEU A 280 -13.48 -12.46 40.99
C LEU A 280 -12.94 -13.64 40.18
N ALA A 281 -13.82 -14.51 39.66
CA ALA A 281 -13.42 -15.62 38.81
C ALA A 281 -12.76 -15.14 37.50
N VAL A 282 -13.34 -14.12 36.84
CA VAL A 282 -12.77 -13.55 35.61
C VAL A 282 -11.37 -12.97 35.86
N LEU A 283 -11.18 -12.25 36.96
CA LEU A 283 -9.87 -11.71 37.33
C LEU A 283 -8.84 -12.82 37.56
N LYS A 284 -9.21 -13.87 38.29
CA LYS A 284 -8.35 -15.03 38.52
C LYS A 284 -7.94 -15.71 37.21
N LEU A 285 -8.87 -15.89 36.27
CA LEU A 285 -8.58 -16.48 34.96
C LEU A 285 -7.65 -15.60 34.11
N ASN A 286 -7.76 -14.28 34.26
CA ASN A 286 -6.91 -13.31 33.59
C ASN A 286 -5.49 -13.31 34.16
N GLU A 287 -5.35 -13.25 35.49
CA GLU A 287 -4.06 -13.29 36.19
C GLU A 287 -3.28 -14.58 35.93
N GLN A 288 -3.98 -15.70 35.77
CA GLN A 288 -3.38 -16.99 35.43
C GLN A 288 -3.01 -17.14 33.94
N GLY A 289 -3.34 -16.16 33.09
CA GLY A 289 -3.12 -16.23 31.64
C GLY A 289 -3.97 -17.29 30.93
N LEU A 290 -5.02 -17.83 31.57
CA LEU A 290 -5.87 -18.85 30.95
C LEU A 290 -6.70 -18.26 29.81
N LEU A 291 -7.13 -17.01 29.94
CA LEU A 291 -7.87 -16.31 28.88
C LEU A 291 -7.04 -16.16 27.61
N ASP A 292 -5.75 -15.82 27.74
CA ASP A 292 -4.83 -15.73 26.60
C ASP A 292 -4.59 -17.11 25.97
N LYS A 293 -4.43 -18.15 26.80
CA LYS A 293 -4.31 -19.53 26.31
C LYS A 293 -5.55 -19.97 25.53
N LEU A 294 -6.74 -19.64 26.02
CA LEU A 294 -8.00 -19.93 25.31
C LEU A 294 -8.12 -19.11 24.03
N LYS A 295 -7.75 -17.83 24.04
CA LYS A 295 -7.75 -17.00 22.83
C LYS A 295 -6.85 -17.64 21.76
N ASN A 296 -5.65 -18.09 22.14
CA ASN A 296 -4.74 -18.71 21.19
C ASN A 296 -5.33 -19.99 20.57
N LYS A 297 -5.92 -20.84 21.41
CA LYS A 297 -6.56 -22.08 20.98
C LYS A 297 -7.72 -21.87 20.00
N TRP A 298 -8.52 -20.81 20.17
CA TRP A 298 -9.74 -20.63 19.36
C TRP A 298 -9.56 -19.71 18.15
N TRP A 299 -8.49 -18.91 18.11
CA TRP A 299 -8.15 -18.05 16.98
C TRP A 299 -7.03 -18.62 16.13
N TYR A 300 -5.87 -18.94 16.72
CA TYR A 300 -4.63 -19.20 15.98
C TYR A 300 -4.32 -20.69 15.76
N GLU A 301 -4.81 -21.59 16.63
CA GLU A 301 -4.70 -23.05 16.48
C GLU A 301 -5.84 -23.62 15.62
#